data_AF-A0AAJ5HNU5-F1
#
_entry.id   AF-A0AAJ5HNU5-F1
#
_cell.length_a   1.000
_cell.length_b   1.000
_cell.length_c   1.000
_cell.angle_alpha   90.00
_cell.angle_beta   90.00
_cell.angle_gamma   90.00
#
_symmetry.space_group_name_H-M   'P 1'
#
loop_
_entity.id
_entity.type
_entity.pdbx_description
1 polymer ?
#
loop_
_entity_poly.entity_id
_entity_poly.type
_entity_poly.pdbx_seq_one_letter_code
_entity_poly.pdbx_strand_id
1 'polypeptide(L)'
;MEANRYRDYISSETMMGPNCVVILEELLNKYPLKVGTDDLVLDLGCGKGLSSLVIAKETGAKVYAVDLWITEQENWKRFSEWSIDDKVTPICEDANNLRFEERIFSAMISIDSYHYFGGEVGFFQEKILPLLKDGG
;
A
#
# COMPACT_ATOMS: atom_id res chain seq x y z
N MET A 1 -11.71 11.24 -3.38
CA MET A 1 -10.92 11.50 -2.15
C MET A 1 -10.44 12.95 -2.19
N GLU A 2 -10.19 13.59 -1.05
CA GLU A 2 -9.48 14.88 -0.96
C GLU A 2 -8.24 14.73 -0.07
N ALA A 3 -7.02 14.98 -0.57
CA ALA A 3 -5.78 14.79 0.20
C ALA A 3 -5.71 15.63 1.47
N ASN A 4 -6.37 16.80 1.47
CA ASN A 4 -6.43 17.69 2.63
C ASN A 4 -7.03 17.03 3.89
N ARG A 5 -7.86 15.99 3.74
CA ARG A 5 -8.40 15.20 4.87
C ARG A 5 -7.30 14.46 5.65
N TYR A 6 -6.13 14.29 5.06
CA TYR A 6 -4.99 13.57 5.65
C TYR A 6 -3.82 14.50 6.00
N ARG A 7 -4.00 15.82 5.93
CA ARG A 7 -2.93 16.81 6.13
C ARG A 7 -2.15 16.60 7.44
N ASP A 8 -2.84 16.22 8.51
CA ASP A 8 -2.22 16.03 9.83
C ASP A 8 -1.25 14.82 9.88
N TYR A 9 -1.37 13.88 8.94
CA TYR A 9 -0.48 12.74 8.82
C TYR A 9 0.75 13.05 7.94
N ILE A 10 0.67 14.09 7.12
CA ILE A 10 1.71 14.43 6.13
C ILE A 10 2.78 15.29 6.79
N SER A 11 3.98 14.73 6.95
CA SER A 11 5.12 15.39 7.58
C SER A 11 6.44 14.88 7.01
N SER A 12 7.55 15.55 7.32
CA SER A 12 8.90 15.04 7.01
C SER A 12 9.18 13.68 7.67
N GLU A 13 8.49 13.36 8.77
CA GLU A 13 8.65 12.10 9.49
C GLU A 13 7.90 10.93 8.86
N THR A 14 6.97 11.18 7.94
CA THR A 14 6.10 10.18 7.31
C THR A 14 6.26 10.12 5.79
N MET A 15 6.78 11.17 5.18
CA MET A 15 7.14 11.18 3.77
C MET A 15 8.51 10.54 3.52
N MET A 16 8.62 9.74 2.45
CA MET A 16 9.87 9.14 1.97
C MET A 16 10.19 9.53 0.51
N GLY A 17 9.44 10.48 -0.04
CA GLY A 17 9.52 10.95 -1.41
C GLY A 17 8.48 12.04 -1.66
N PRO A 18 8.09 12.28 -2.93
CA PRO A 18 6.86 12.95 -3.30
C PRO A 18 5.64 12.62 -2.42
N ASN A 19 4.70 13.55 -2.35
CA ASN A 19 3.51 13.40 -1.51
C ASN A 19 2.58 12.31 -2.08
N CYS A 20 2.71 11.10 -1.56
CA CYS A 20 1.95 9.93 -1.99
C CYS A 20 0.44 10.11 -1.82
N VAL A 21 -0.02 10.92 -0.86
CA VAL A 21 -1.46 11.19 -0.65
C VAL A 21 -2.05 11.97 -1.83
N VAL A 22 -1.33 12.96 -2.34
CA VAL A 22 -1.76 13.74 -3.51
C VAL A 22 -1.73 12.89 -4.78
N ILE A 23 -0.69 12.07 -4.95
CA ILE A 23 -0.59 11.15 -6.10
C ILE A 23 -1.74 10.14 -6.06
N LEU A 24 -2.04 9.61 -4.87
CA LEU A 24 -3.13 8.65 -4.68
C LEU A 24 -4.50 9.32 -4.88
N GLU A 25 -4.70 10.57 -4.45
CA GLU A 25 -5.91 11.33 -4.76
C GLU A 25 -6.15 11.41 -6.27
N GLU A 26 -5.15 11.86 -7.04
CA GLU A 26 -5.24 11.94 -8.50
C GLU A 26 -5.53 10.58 -9.14
N LEU A 27 -4.81 9.54 -8.70
CA LEU A 27 -4.99 8.18 -9.19
C LEU A 27 -6.41 7.66 -8.92
N LEU A 28 -6.89 7.75 -7.69
CA LEU A 28 -8.17 7.17 -7.28
C LEU A 28 -9.38 7.99 -7.73
N ASN A 29 -9.23 9.30 -7.92
CA ASN A 29 -10.27 10.11 -8.53
C ASN A 29 -10.47 9.75 -10.02
N LYS A 30 -9.39 9.39 -10.72
CA LYS A 30 -9.46 8.97 -12.13
C LYS A 30 -9.78 7.49 -12.32
N TYR A 31 -9.26 6.64 -11.44
CA TYR A 31 -9.41 5.19 -11.45
C TYR A 31 -9.78 4.70 -10.04
N PRO A 32 -11.07 4.81 -9.65
CA PRO A 32 -11.51 4.39 -8.33
C PRO A 32 -11.25 2.91 -8.09
N LEU A 33 -10.65 2.58 -6.94
CA LEU A 33 -10.53 1.20 -6.46
C LEU A 33 -11.91 0.62 -6.18
N LYS A 34 -12.20 -0.54 -6.77
CA LYS A 34 -13.44 -1.28 -6.55
C LYS A 34 -13.20 -2.40 -5.52
N VAL A 35 -12.84 -1.99 -4.31
CA VAL A 35 -12.58 -2.89 -3.17
C VAL A 35 -13.37 -2.43 -1.95
N GLY A 36 -13.70 -3.35 -1.05
CA GLY A 36 -14.46 -3.08 0.17
C GLY A 36 -13.87 -3.78 1.41
N THR A 37 -14.65 -3.83 2.49
CA THR A 37 -14.20 -4.32 3.80
C THR A 37 -13.75 -5.77 3.85
N ASP A 38 -14.23 -6.59 2.91
CA ASP A 38 -13.87 -8.02 2.81
C ASP A 38 -12.68 -8.27 1.86
N ASP A 39 -12.16 -7.23 1.23
CA ASP A 39 -11.04 -7.31 0.31
C ASP A 39 -9.69 -7.11 1.00
N LEU A 40 -8.66 -7.69 0.37
CA LEU A 40 -7.27 -7.51 0.72
C LEU A 40 -6.59 -6.68 -0.37
N VAL A 41 -5.88 -5.63 0.01
CA VAL A 41 -5.09 -4.80 -0.90
C VAL A 41 -3.62 -4.90 -0.53
N LEU A 42 -2.77 -5.09 -1.52
CA LEU A 42 -1.32 -5.01 -1.36
C LEU A 42 -0.84 -3.59 -1.66
N ASP A 43 -0.29 -2.90 -0.66
CA ASP A 43 0.41 -1.63 -0.84
C ASP A 43 1.92 -1.90 -0.85
N LEU A 44 2.50 -1.94 -2.05
CA LEU A 44 3.86 -2.40 -2.31
C LEU A 44 4.85 -1.23 -2.39
N GLY A 45 5.85 -1.26 -1.53
CA GLY A 45 6.77 -0.13 -1.32
C GLY A 45 6.06 1.00 -0.58
N CYS A 46 5.36 0.66 0.51
CA CYS A 46 4.52 1.58 1.28
C CYS A 46 5.32 2.61 2.10
N GLY A 47 6.65 2.42 2.25
CA GLY A 47 7.50 3.22 3.11
C GLY A 47 6.95 3.27 4.54
N LYS A 48 6.67 4.48 5.02
CA LYS A 48 6.09 4.72 6.35
C LYS A 48 4.56 4.61 6.40
N GLY A 49 3.94 4.09 5.35
CA GLY A 49 2.54 3.66 5.30
C GLY A 49 1.48 4.75 5.15
N LEU A 50 1.83 5.94 4.65
CA LEU A 50 0.85 7.00 4.37
C LEU A 50 -0.17 6.61 3.30
N SER A 51 0.27 5.96 2.22
CA SER A 51 -0.62 5.38 1.21
C SER A 51 -1.54 4.35 1.84
N SER A 52 -1.01 3.48 2.70
CA SER A 52 -1.76 2.40 3.36
C SER A 52 -2.86 2.94 4.26
N LEU A 53 -2.57 3.99 5.05
CA LEU A 53 -3.56 4.73 5.84
C LEU A 53 -4.71 5.24 4.98
N VAL A 54 -4.39 5.85 3.84
CA VAL A 54 -5.38 6.45 2.96
C VAL A 54 -6.24 5.37 2.29
N ILE A 55 -5.61 4.32 1.75
CA ILE A 55 -6.30 3.16 1.14
C ILE A 55 -7.27 2.54 2.16
N ALA A 56 -6.82 2.26 3.38
CA ALA A 56 -7.64 1.65 4.41
C ALA A 56 -8.83 2.55 4.83
N LYS A 57 -8.62 3.86 4.95
CA LYS A 57 -9.68 4.80 5.33
C LYS A 57 -10.69 5.06 4.22
N GLU A 58 -10.27 5.13 2.96
CA GLU A 58 -11.20 5.41 1.85
C GLU A 58 -11.97 4.18 1.38
N THR A 59 -11.39 2.98 1.48
CA THR A 59 -12.01 1.76 0.95
C THR A 59 -12.59 0.86 2.04
N GLY A 60 -12.09 0.97 3.28
CA GLY A 60 -12.42 0.05 4.36
C GLY A 60 -11.74 -1.32 4.25
N ALA A 61 -11.02 -1.59 3.16
CA ALA A 61 -10.32 -2.85 2.92
C ALA A 61 -9.20 -3.09 3.95
N LYS A 62 -8.81 -4.36 4.07
CA LYS A 62 -7.60 -4.74 4.79
C LYS A 62 -6.40 -4.51 3.87
N VAL A 63 -5.34 -3.91 4.39
CA VAL A 63 -4.17 -3.53 3.62
C VAL A 63 -2.95 -4.26 4.14
N TYR A 64 -2.19 -4.90 3.26
CA TYR A 64 -0.87 -5.42 3.57
C TYR A 64 0.14 -4.39 3.07
N ALA A 65 0.79 -3.72 4.01
CA ALA A 65 1.71 -2.62 3.77
C ALA A 65 3.14 -3.17 3.73
N VAL A 66 3.66 -3.40 2.53
CA VAL A 66 4.97 -4.02 2.32
C VAL A 66 6.02 -2.95 2.06
N ASP A 67 7.14 -3.01 2.78
CA ASP A 67 8.31 -2.19 2.50
C ASP A 67 9.61 -2.94 2.81
N LEU A 68 10.69 -2.62 2.09
CA LEU A 68 12.01 -3.23 2.29
C LEU A 68 12.81 -2.56 3.42
N TRP A 69 12.58 -1.27 3.67
CA TRP A 69 13.43 -0.46 4.53
C TRP A 69 12.81 -0.16 5.88
N ILE A 70 11.47 -0.17 5.98
CA ILE A 70 10.77 0.11 7.22
C ILE A 70 10.39 -1.20 7.91
N THR A 71 10.84 -1.36 9.15
CA THR A 71 10.54 -2.57 9.90
C THR A 71 9.06 -2.66 10.26
N GLU A 72 8.57 -3.89 10.43
CA GLU A 72 7.19 -4.13 10.86
C GLU A 72 6.87 -3.39 12.15
N GLN A 73 7.78 -3.41 13.13
CA GLN A 73 7.61 -2.74 14.42
C GLN A 73 7.43 -1.22 14.30
N GLU A 74 8.19 -0.57 13.42
CA GLU A 74 8.11 0.89 13.21
C GLU A 74 6.79 1.31 12.58
N ASN A 75 6.36 0.60 11.53
CA ASN A 75 5.06 0.85 10.93
C ASN A 75 3.94 0.42 11.87
N TRP A 76 4.15 -0.62 12.69
CA TRP A 76 3.10 -1.08 13.59
C TRP A 76 2.73 0.00 14.60
N LYS A 77 3.76 0.60 15.20
CA LYS A 77 3.62 1.73 16.11
C LYS A 77 2.85 2.88 15.45
N ARG A 78 3.20 3.25 14.21
CA ARG A 78 2.50 4.31 13.46
C ARG A 78 1.03 3.99 13.23
N PHE A 79 0.73 2.77 12.81
CA PHE A 79 -0.64 2.37 12.51
C PHE A 79 -1.51 2.34 13.77
N SER A 80 -0.95 1.91 14.92
CA SER A 80 -1.63 2.03 16.21
C SER A 80 -1.87 3.50 16.60
N GLU A 81 -0.88 4.38 16.42
CA GLU A 81 -1.03 5.82 16.66
C GLU A 81 -2.12 6.45 15.75
N TRP A 82 -2.32 5.91 14.56
CA TRP A 82 -3.36 6.35 13.62
C TRP A 82 -4.70 5.62 13.77
N SER A 83 -4.77 4.64 14.68
CA SER A 83 -5.94 3.79 14.91
C SER A 83 -6.42 3.07 13.64
N ILE A 84 -5.48 2.47 12.92
CA ILE A 84 -5.76 1.64 11.72
C ILE A 84 -5.12 0.25 11.83
N ASP A 85 -4.61 -0.11 13.00
CA ASP A 85 -3.91 -1.36 13.26
C ASP A 85 -4.83 -2.59 13.24
N ASP A 86 -6.14 -2.41 13.21
CA ASP A 86 -7.10 -3.47 12.91
C ASP A 86 -7.22 -3.79 11.41
N LYS A 87 -6.76 -2.88 10.55
CA LYS A 87 -6.94 -2.94 9.08
C LYS A 87 -5.65 -3.06 8.29
N VAL A 88 -4.54 -2.52 8.80
CA VAL A 88 -3.29 -2.44 8.02
C VAL A 88 -2.23 -3.30 8.68
N THR A 89 -1.78 -4.36 8.01
CA THR A 89 -0.70 -5.22 8.50
C THR A 89 0.63 -4.78 7.88
N PRO A 90 1.61 -4.32 8.68
CA PRO A 90 2.94 -3.99 8.17
C PRO A 90 3.76 -5.25 7.92
N ILE A 91 4.51 -5.28 6.82
CA ILE A 91 5.32 -6.44 6.39
C ILE A 91 6.67 -5.92 5.88
N CYS A 92 7.76 -6.42 6.45
CA CYS A 92 9.11 -6.05 6.05
C CYS A 92 9.69 -7.09 5.10
N GLU A 93 9.39 -6.97 3.81
CA GLU A 93 9.84 -7.91 2.76
C GLU A 93 10.35 -7.18 1.51
N ASP A 94 11.25 -7.84 0.79
CA ASP A 94 11.67 -7.41 -0.55
C ASP A 94 10.58 -7.77 -1.57
N ALA A 95 10.21 -6.82 -2.43
CA ALA A 95 9.25 -7.02 -3.51
C ALA A 95 9.61 -8.17 -4.47
N ASN A 96 10.89 -8.57 -4.53
CA ASN A 96 11.36 -9.71 -5.31
C ASN A 96 11.12 -11.08 -4.66
N ASN A 97 10.76 -11.10 -3.36
CA ASN A 97 10.64 -12.29 -2.53
C ASN A 97 9.43 -12.23 -1.58
N LEU A 98 8.27 -11.86 -2.11
CA LEU A 98 7.01 -11.80 -1.37
C LEU A 98 6.52 -13.21 -1.00
N ARG A 99 6.17 -13.44 0.27
CA ARG A 99 5.77 -14.75 0.78
C ARG A 99 4.28 -14.82 1.12
N PHE A 100 3.46 -14.53 0.13
CA PHE A 100 2.00 -14.58 0.24
C PHE A 100 1.41 -15.84 -0.37
N GLU A 101 0.22 -16.19 0.09
CA GLU A 101 -0.63 -17.14 -0.63
C GLU A 101 -1.03 -16.56 -1.99
N GLU A 102 -1.14 -17.43 -2.99
CA GLU A 102 -1.58 -17.02 -4.33
C GLU A 102 -3.04 -16.56 -4.33
N ARG A 103 -3.35 -15.58 -5.20
CA ARG A 103 -4.72 -15.11 -5.47
C ARG A 103 -5.52 -14.64 -4.26
N ILE A 104 -4.88 -13.92 -3.34
CA ILE A 104 -5.56 -13.37 -2.14
C ILE A 104 -5.89 -11.88 -2.26
N PHE A 105 -5.13 -11.11 -3.04
CA PHE A 105 -5.31 -9.67 -3.14
C PHE A 105 -6.32 -9.31 -4.25
N SER A 106 -7.25 -8.43 -3.92
CA SER A 106 -8.22 -7.88 -4.88
C SER A 106 -7.68 -6.64 -5.62
N ALA A 107 -6.56 -6.09 -5.17
CA ALA A 107 -5.80 -5.04 -5.88
C ALA A 107 -4.36 -4.97 -5.36
N MET A 108 -3.45 -4.50 -6.20
CA MET A 108 -2.10 -4.07 -5.82
C MET A 108 -1.90 -2.60 -6.20
N ILE A 109 -1.29 -1.85 -5.28
CA ILE A 109 -1.01 -0.44 -5.42
C ILE A 109 0.47 -0.23 -5.10
N SER A 110 1.12 0.62 -5.87
CA SER A 110 2.48 1.07 -5.61
C SER A 110 2.57 2.54 -6.02
N ILE A 111 2.76 3.41 -5.04
CA ILE A 111 2.82 4.86 -5.25
C ILE A 111 4.27 5.30 -5.13
N ASP A 112 4.81 5.81 -6.23
CA ASP A 112 6.16 6.39 -6.28
C ASP A 112 7.29 5.44 -5.82
N SER A 113 7.06 4.12 -5.94
CA SER A 113 8.03 3.09 -5.54
C SER A 113 8.27 2.00 -6.57
N TYR A 114 7.31 1.75 -7.48
CA TYR A 114 7.38 0.64 -8.45
C TYR A 114 8.67 0.62 -9.29
N HIS A 115 9.21 1.79 -9.63
CA HIS A 115 10.42 1.93 -10.45
C HIS A 115 11.70 1.44 -9.76
N TYR A 116 11.69 1.22 -8.44
CA TYR A 116 12.84 0.68 -7.71
C TYR A 116 13.02 -0.83 -7.88
N PHE A 117 11.96 -1.57 -8.20
CA PHE A 117 11.98 -3.04 -8.25
C PHE A 117 11.28 -3.62 -9.49
N GLY A 118 10.34 -2.91 -10.09
CA GLY A 118 9.54 -3.38 -11.22
C GLY A 118 10.17 -3.22 -12.60
N GLY A 119 11.45 -2.86 -12.66
CA GLY A 119 12.18 -2.63 -13.90
C GLY A 119 12.66 -3.91 -14.60
N GLU A 120 12.71 -5.04 -13.88
CA GLU A 120 13.14 -6.31 -14.45
C GLU A 120 12.04 -6.94 -15.33
N VAL A 121 12.46 -7.54 -16.45
CA VAL A 121 11.54 -8.24 -17.36
C VAL A 121 10.88 -9.38 -16.59
N GLY A 122 9.55 -9.43 -16.65
CA GLY A 122 8.77 -10.47 -15.99
C GLY A 122 8.38 -10.17 -14.54
N PHE A 123 8.90 -9.10 -13.91
CA PHE A 123 8.60 -8.79 -12.50
C PHE A 123 7.11 -8.85 -12.17
N PHE A 124 6.27 -8.11 -12.92
CA PHE A 124 4.83 -8.12 -12.69
C PHE A 124 4.23 -9.51 -12.87
N GLN A 125 4.57 -10.20 -13.96
CA GLN A 125 3.99 -11.49 -14.32
C GLN A 125 4.37 -12.61 -13.33
N GLU A 126 5.60 -12.58 -12.82
CA GLU A 126 6.15 -13.66 -12.00
C GLU A 126 5.99 -13.41 -10.50
N LYS A 127 5.97 -12.13 -10.06
CA LYS A 127 5.98 -11.77 -8.64
C LYS A 127 4.67 -11.19 -8.14
N ILE A 128 3.95 -10.44 -8.98
CA ILE A 128 2.73 -9.72 -8.56
C ILE A 128 1.47 -10.42 -9.02
N LEU A 129 1.38 -10.74 -10.31
CA LEU A 129 0.20 -11.35 -10.93
C LEU A 129 -0.26 -12.65 -10.23
N PRO A 130 0.61 -13.56 -9.75
CA PRO A 130 0.17 -14.76 -9.04
C PRO A 130 -0.54 -14.47 -7.71
N LEU A 131 -0.32 -13.30 -7.12
CA LEU A 131 -0.89 -12.91 -5.83
C LEU A 131 -2.28 -12.26 -5.99
N LEU A 132 -2.63 -11.81 -7.19
CA LEU A 132 -3.90 -11.16 -7.50
C LEU A 132 -5.00 -12.18 -7.79
N LYS A 133 -6.21 -11.90 -7.29
CA LYS A 133 -7.42 -12.61 -7.67
C LYS A 133 -7.77 -12.36 -9.14
N ASP A 134 -8.60 -13.22 -9.69
CA ASP A 134 -9.20 -12.98 -11.01
C ASP A 134 -10.01 -11.67 -10.98
N GLY A 135 -9.65 -10.73 -11.86
CA GLY A 135 -10.27 -9.40 -11.94
C GLY A 135 -9.71 -8.35 -10.97
N GLY A 136 -8.69 -8.70 -10.19
CA GLY A 136 -7.90 -7.76 -9.39
C GLY A 136 -6.78 -7.06 -10.15
#